data_AF-A0A4R4ZR06-F1
#
_entry.id   AF-A0A4R4ZR06-F1
#
_cell.length_a   1.000
_cell.length_b   1.000
_cell.length_c   1.000
_cell.angle_alpha   90.00
_cell.angle_beta   90.00
_cell.angle_gamma   90.00
#
_symmetry.space_group_name_H-M   'P 1'
#
loop_
_entity.id
_entity.type
_entity.pdbx_description
1 polymer ?
#
loop_
_entity_poly.entity_id
_entity_poly.type
_entity_poly.pdbx_seq_one_letter_code
_entity_poly.pdbx_strand_id
1 'polypeptide(L)'
;PGSVPAPLPAPGPVTPPSTLTARERDIARLVSRGLSNRGIAAELVISPATVARHVTNILTKLGFSSRAQIAAWAVDNLAAEDAPP
;
A
#
# COMPACT_ATOMS: atom_id res chain seq x y z
N PRO A 1 3.09 -10.26 -31.26
CA PRO A 1 2.86 -10.90 -29.94
C PRO A 1 2.48 -9.81 -28.93
N GLY A 2 1.18 -9.57 -28.76
CA GLY A 2 0.63 -8.40 -28.08
C GLY A 2 0.64 -8.53 -26.56
N SER A 3 1.17 -7.53 -25.88
CA SER A 3 1.02 -7.35 -24.43
C SER A 3 -0.43 -6.96 -24.14
N VAL A 4 -1.18 -7.82 -23.46
CA VAL A 4 -2.49 -7.47 -22.92
C VAL A 4 -2.33 -6.48 -21.76
N PRO A 5 -3.00 -5.31 -21.77
CA PRO A 5 -2.98 -4.43 -20.61
C PRO A 5 -3.78 -5.07 -19.47
N ALA A 6 -3.19 -5.10 -18.27
CA ALA A 6 -3.85 -5.56 -17.06
C ALA A 6 -5.10 -4.68 -16.77
N PRO A 7 -6.21 -5.28 -16.31
CA PRO A 7 -7.43 -4.52 -16.04
C PRO A 7 -7.17 -3.48 -14.94
N LEU A 8 -7.66 -2.26 -15.18
CA LEU A 8 -7.73 -1.21 -14.16
C LEU A 8 -8.64 -1.70 -13.01
N PRO A 9 -8.27 -1.52 -11.74
CA PRO A 9 -9.18 -1.85 -10.65
C PRO A 9 -10.40 -0.93 -10.71
N ALA A 10 -11.59 -1.54 -10.73
CA ALA A 10 -12.86 -0.84 -10.59
C ALA A 10 -12.92 -0.11 -9.23
N PRO A 11 -13.58 1.05 -9.14
CA PRO A 11 -13.78 1.73 -7.87
C PRO A 11 -14.69 0.87 -6.97
N GLY A 12 -14.08 0.20 -6.00
CA GLY A 12 -14.78 -0.43 -4.88
C GLY A 12 -15.42 0.61 -3.95
N PRO A 13 -16.35 0.19 -3.07
CA PRO A 13 -17.24 1.09 -2.32
C PRO A 13 -16.48 2.17 -1.56
N VAL A 14 -16.99 3.40 -1.70
CA VAL A 14 -16.50 4.63 -1.09
C VAL A 14 -16.47 4.50 0.44
N THR A 15 -15.34 4.06 0.97
CA THR A 15 -15.01 4.18 2.39
C THR A 15 -14.78 5.67 2.67
N PRO A 16 -15.21 6.22 3.83
CA PRO A 16 -14.96 7.61 4.17
C PRO A 16 -13.48 7.98 3.95
N PRO A 17 -13.17 9.24 3.58
CA PRO A 17 -11.87 9.68 3.08
C PRO A 17 -10.67 9.51 4.04
N SER A 18 -10.87 8.87 5.19
CA SER A 18 -9.90 8.79 6.28
C SER A 18 -9.17 7.44 6.41
N THR A 19 -9.48 6.40 5.64
CA THR A 19 -8.80 5.10 5.81
C THR A 19 -8.39 4.48 4.49
N LEU A 20 -7.10 4.17 4.36
CA LEU A 20 -6.54 3.40 3.25
C LEU A 20 -7.36 2.12 2.99
N THR A 21 -7.44 1.72 1.72
CA THR A 21 -8.04 0.42 1.34
C THR A 21 -7.27 -0.74 1.98
N ALA A 22 -7.85 -1.93 2.02
CA ALA A 22 -7.17 -3.11 2.57
C ALA A 22 -5.80 -3.35 1.94
N ARG A 23 -5.72 -3.29 0.61
CA ARG A 23 -4.45 -3.50 -0.12
C ARG A 23 -3.43 -2.40 0.15
N GLU A 24 -3.87 -1.16 0.31
CA GLU A 24 -3.00 -0.05 0.66
C GLU A 24 -2.49 -0.15 2.10
N ARG A 25 -3.31 -0.66 3.03
CA ARG A 25 -2.87 -0.98 4.40
C ARG A 25 -1.81 -2.06 4.40
N ASP A 26 -1.99 -3.14 3.65
CA ASP A 26 -0.97 -4.21 3.55
C ASP A 26 0.37 -3.64 3.05
N ILE A 27 0.33 -2.80 2.03
CA ILE A 27 1.53 -2.14 1.49
C ILE A 27 2.14 -1.20 2.53
N ALA A 28 1.34 -0.40 3.23
CA ALA A 28 1.82 0.50 4.29
C ALA A 28 2.48 -0.26 5.45
N ARG A 29 1.94 -1.44 5.84
CA ARG A 29 2.57 -2.33 6.84
C ARG A 29 3.91 -2.85 6.37
N LEU A 30 4.01 -3.33 5.13
CA LEU A 30 5.28 -3.82 4.62
C LEU A 30 6.31 -2.69 4.42
N VAL A 31 5.85 -1.47 4.14
CA VAL A 31 6.67 -0.27 4.13
C VAL A 31 7.22 0.03 5.53
N SER A 32 6.42 -0.06 6.60
CA SER A 32 6.91 0.17 7.97
C SER A 32 7.89 -0.90 8.44
N ARG A 33 7.80 -2.12 7.91
CA ARG A 33 8.81 -3.18 8.07
C ARG A 33 10.10 -2.94 7.28
N GLY A 34 10.19 -1.85 6.52
CA GLY A 34 11.40 -1.47 5.76
C GLY A 34 11.56 -2.19 4.41
N LEU A 35 10.56 -2.93 3.93
CA LEU A 35 10.67 -3.62 2.65
C LEU A 35 10.69 -2.62 1.49
N SER A 36 11.50 -2.91 0.46
CA SER A 36 11.52 -2.18 -0.81
C SER A 36 10.29 -2.53 -1.67
N ASN A 37 10.01 -1.78 -2.74
CA ASN A 37 8.91 -2.11 -3.65
C ASN A 37 9.03 -3.52 -4.25
N ARG A 38 10.27 -4.01 -4.44
CA ARG A 38 10.52 -5.37 -4.92
C ARG A 38 10.23 -6.42 -3.84
N GLY A 39 10.59 -6.15 -2.59
CA GLY A 39 10.25 -7.03 -1.47
C GLY A 39 8.73 -7.12 -1.27
N ILE A 40 8.05 -5.98 -1.23
CA ILE A 40 6.59 -5.90 -1.12
C ILE A 40 5.91 -6.65 -2.28
N ALA A 41 6.42 -6.48 -3.50
CA ALA A 41 5.92 -7.17 -4.68
C ALA A 41 6.03 -8.70 -4.55
N ALA A 42 7.12 -9.20 -3.98
CA ALA A 42 7.31 -10.62 -3.72
C ALA A 42 6.32 -11.14 -2.66
N GLU A 43 6.18 -10.45 -1.53
CA GLU A 43 5.25 -10.81 -0.45
C GLU A 43 3.80 -10.84 -0.92
N LEU A 44 3.41 -9.86 -1.73
CA LEU A 44 2.03 -9.67 -2.17
C LEU A 44 1.72 -10.33 -3.52
N VAL A 45 2.70 -11.00 -4.14
CA VAL A 45 2.62 -11.66 -5.45
C VAL A 45 2.04 -10.73 -6.53
N ILE A 46 2.62 -9.53 -6.65
CA ILE A 46 2.26 -8.50 -7.65
C ILE A 46 3.51 -7.88 -8.26
N SER A 47 3.35 -7.01 -9.27
CA SER A 47 4.49 -6.33 -9.87
C SER A 47 5.04 -5.19 -9.00
N PRO A 48 6.36 -4.92 -9.02
CA PRO A 48 6.93 -3.74 -8.35
C PRO A 48 6.34 -2.40 -8.84
N ALA A 49 5.91 -2.33 -10.11
CA ALA A 49 5.25 -1.15 -10.67
C ALA A 49 3.85 -0.94 -10.05
N THR A 50 3.11 -2.02 -9.81
CA THR A 50 1.84 -1.99 -9.09
C THR A 50 2.04 -1.48 -7.66
N VAL A 51 3.08 -1.96 -6.95
CA VAL A 51 3.43 -1.46 -5.61
C VAL A 51 3.75 0.03 -5.66
N ALA A 52 4.56 0.49 -6.61
CA ALA A 52 4.91 1.91 -6.74
C ALA A 52 3.66 2.78 -6.91
N ARG A 53 2.71 2.36 -7.75
CA ARG A 53 1.43 3.05 -7.93
C ARG A 53 0.62 3.12 -6.63
N HIS A 54 0.54 2.03 -5.88
CA HIS A 54 -0.13 2.03 -4.58
C HIS A 54 0.55 2.95 -3.58
N VAL A 55 1.89 2.97 -3.52
CA VAL A 55 2.63 3.91 -2.65
C VAL A 55 2.29 5.35 -3.00
N THR A 56 2.27 5.72 -4.28
CA THR A 56 1.85 7.06 -4.70
C THR A 56 0.42 7.38 -4.27
N ASN A 57 -0.53 6.45 -4.44
CA ASN A 57 -1.91 6.65 -4.00
C ASN A 57 -2.00 6.84 -2.47
N ILE A 58 -1.23 6.07 -1.70
CA ILE A 58 -1.16 6.21 -0.23
C ILE A 58 -0.64 7.60 0.14
N LEU A 59 0.45 8.05 -0.49
CA LEU A 59 0.99 9.40 -0.28
C LEU A 59 -0.07 10.47 -0.53
N THR A 60 -0.77 10.39 -1.66
CA THR A 60 -1.84 11.33 -2.01
C THR A 60 -2.99 11.29 -1.00
N LYS A 61 -3.43 10.10 -0.58
CA LYS A 61 -4.55 9.93 0.36
C LYS A 61 -4.21 10.44 1.76
N LEU A 62 -2.98 10.25 2.22
CA LEU A 62 -2.52 10.68 3.54
C LEU A 62 -1.95 12.11 3.55
N GLY A 63 -1.81 12.75 2.38
CA GLY A 63 -1.16 14.06 2.27
C GLY A 63 0.34 14.03 2.57
N PHE A 64 0.99 12.90 2.33
CA PHE A 64 2.42 12.70 2.58
C PHE A 64 3.25 12.94 1.33
N SER A 65 4.52 13.30 1.54
CA SER A 65 5.50 13.53 0.47
C SER A 65 6.56 12.43 0.41
N SER A 66 6.64 11.55 1.41
CA SER A 66 7.69 10.54 1.49
C SER A 66 7.21 9.18 2.01
N ARG A 67 7.87 8.12 1.52
CA ARG A 67 7.69 6.74 2.02
C ARG A 67 7.93 6.64 3.53
N ALA A 68 8.87 7.41 4.06
CA ALA A 68 9.18 7.41 5.48
C ALA A 68 7.99 7.88 6.33
N GLN A 69 7.21 8.86 5.86
CA GLN A 69 5.98 9.28 6.52
C GLN A 69 4.92 8.16 6.52
N ILE A 70 4.82 7.39 5.42
CA ILE A 70 3.95 6.19 5.40
C ILE A 70 4.39 5.18 6.46
N ALA A 71 5.70 4.92 6.56
CA ALA A 71 6.23 3.99 7.55
C ALA A 71 5.88 4.42 8.98
N ALA A 72 6.12 5.68 9.34
CA ALA A 72 5.79 6.23 10.65
C ALA A 72 4.28 6.14 10.94
N TRP A 73 3.45 6.60 10.01
CA TRP A 73 1.99 6.52 10.15
C TRP A 73 1.49 5.08 10.33
N ALA A 74 2.05 4.13 9.60
CA ALA A 74 1.65 2.73 9.69
C ALA A 74 2.01 2.10 11.05
N VAL A 75 3.12 2.51 11.68
CA VAL A 75 3.45 2.09 13.05
C VAL A 75 2.37 2.58 14.02
N ASP A 76 1.97 3.86 13.92
CA ASP A 76 0.99 4.43 14.85
C ASP A 76 -0.44 3.91 14.62
N ASN A 77 -0.81 3.64 13.36
CA ASN A 77 -2.20 3.40 12.98
C ASN A 77 -2.52 1.92 12.66
N LEU A 78 -1.51 1.08 12.39
CA LEU A 78 -1.72 -0.33 12.00
C LEU A 78 -1.13 -1.33 13.00
N ALA A 79 -0.43 -0.87 14.05
CA ALA A 79 0.13 -1.73 15.10
C ALA A 79 -0.93 -2.48 15.92
N ALA A 80 -2.18 -2.00 15.95
CA ALA A 80 -3.26 -2.62 16.73
C ALA A 80 -3.69 -4.01 16.24
N GLU A 81 -3.33 -4.39 15.00
CA GLU A 81 -3.86 -5.60 14.34
C GLU A 81 -2.83 -6.75 14.27
N ASP A 82 -1.58 -6.52 14.73
CA ASP A 82 -0.46 -7.47 14.68
C ASP A 82 0.02 -7.82 16.11
N ALA A 83 -0.88 -7.75 17.10
CA ALA A 83 -0.59 -8.27 18.43
C ALA A 83 -0.62 -9.81 18.38
N PRO A 84 0.44 -10.52 18.84
CA PRO A 84 0.36 -11.97 18.99
C PRO A 84 -0.71 -12.32 20.05
N PRO A 85 -1.42 -13.47 19.91
CA PRO A 85 -2.32 -13.96 20.95
C PRO A 85 -1.58 -14.28 22.25
#